data_AF-A0A6B3N9J1-F1
#
_entry.id   AF-A0A6B3N9J1-F1
#
_cell.length_a   1.000
_cell.length_b   1.000
_cell.length_c   1.000
_cell.angle_alpha   90.00
_cell.angle_beta   90.00
_cell.angle_gamma   90.00
#
_symmetry.space_group_name_H-M   'P 1'
#
loop_
_entity.id
_entity.type
_entity.pdbx_description
1 polymer ?
#
loop_
_entity_poly.entity_id
_entity_poly.type
_entity_poly.pdbx_seq_one_letter_code
_entity_poly.pdbx_strand_id
1 'polypeptide(L)'
;MMKSKFKFPGLMLLGLSAAISIMISQQQATILNATEGKYANNKPQFQILETLQKPESLPLGQPSIEPNSNSEEIDTESLASEQHLVISLNKRRVYVYQDKKLQHSYPVAVGKAGWETPQGNYKVIDMQPEPVWEHPWTGEIILPGPNNPLGARWIGFWTDGVNLIGFHGTPNEKLVGRAVSHGCIRMRNQDILALYAQVNIGTPVTVVP
;
A
#
# COMPACT_ATOMS: atom_id res chain seq x y z
N MET A 1 -5.67 -67.05 -19.63
CA MET A 1 -4.75 -67.45 -18.54
C MET A 1 -3.34 -67.52 -19.09
N MET A 2 -2.51 -66.51 -18.83
CA MET A 2 -1.04 -66.61 -19.00
C MET A 2 -0.40 -65.57 -18.08
N LYS A 3 0.33 -66.07 -17.07
CA LYS A 3 1.04 -65.28 -16.06
C LYS A 3 2.47 -65.10 -16.56
N SER A 4 2.93 -63.87 -16.76
CA SER A 4 4.37 -63.59 -16.89
C SER A 4 4.82 -62.72 -15.72
N LYS A 5 5.56 -63.35 -14.80
CA LYS A 5 6.30 -62.71 -13.72
C LYS A 5 7.61 -62.20 -14.29
N PHE A 6 7.85 -60.89 -14.25
CA PHE A 6 9.19 -60.32 -14.43
C PHE A 6 9.63 -59.69 -13.10
N LYS A 7 10.66 -60.29 -12.50
CA LYS A 7 11.45 -59.72 -11.40
C LYS A 7 12.64 -59.00 -12.02
N PHE A 8 12.87 -57.74 -11.64
CA PHE A 8 14.16 -57.06 -11.85
C PHE A 8 14.93 -57.04 -10.52
N PRO A 9 16.26 -57.26 -10.54
CA PRO A 9 17.08 -57.17 -9.35
C PRO A 9 17.35 -55.69 -8.99
N GLY A 10 17.46 -55.42 -7.69
CA GLY A 10 17.75 -54.10 -7.16
C GLY A 10 19.13 -53.59 -7.60
N LEU A 11 19.18 -52.32 -7.97
CA LEU A 11 20.41 -51.56 -8.14
C LEU A 11 20.40 -50.44 -7.09
N MET A 12 21.22 -50.60 -6.05
CA MET A 12 21.59 -49.53 -5.15
C MET A 12 22.43 -48.51 -5.92
N LEU A 13 21.99 -47.25 -5.96
CA LEU A 13 22.85 -46.12 -6.29
C LEU A 13 22.96 -45.24 -5.04
N LEU A 14 24.01 -45.51 -4.27
CA LEU A 14 24.44 -44.70 -3.14
C LEU A 14 25.26 -43.50 -3.65
N GLY A 15 24.93 -42.30 -3.17
CA GLY A 15 25.92 -41.27 -2.87
C GLY A 15 26.40 -40.36 -4.00
N LEU A 16 25.61 -39.34 -4.35
CA LEU A 16 26.12 -38.10 -4.96
C LEU A 16 25.24 -36.86 -4.63
N SER A 17 24.63 -36.85 -3.44
CA SER A 17 23.62 -35.85 -3.03
C SER A 17 24.07 -34.84 -1.96
N ALA A 18 25.35 -34.79 -1.58
CA ALA A 18 25.78 -33.88 -0.50
C ALA A 18 26.49 -32.61 -0.98
N ALA A 19 27.18 -32.63 -2.13
CA ALA A 19 28.02 -31.50 -2.55
C ALA A 19 27.25 -30.38 -3.29
N ILE A 20 26.12 -30.70 -3.94
CA ILE A 20 25.31 -29.69 -4.66
C ILE A 20 24.45 -28.87 -3.69
N SER A 21 24.03 -29.46 -2.55
CA SER A 21 23.24 -28.75 -1.54
C SER A 21 24.04 -27.70 -0.74
N ILE A 22 25.36 -27.86 -0.62
CA ILE A 22 26.21 -26.94 0.16
C ILE A 22 26.52 -25.65 -0.63
N MET A 23 26.58 -25.72 -1.97
CA MET A 23 26.83 -24.52 -2.80
C MET A 23 25.60 -23.62 -2.95
N ILE A 24 24.39 -24.17 -2.86
CA ILE A 24 23.14 -23.39 -2.87
C ILE A 24 22.93 -22.67 -1.53
N SER A 25 23.34 -23.28 -0.40
CA SER A 25 23.16 -22.65 0.91
C SER A 25 24.08 -21.45 1.14
N GLN A 26 25.29 -21.44 0.57
CA GLN A 26 26.22 -20.32 0.71
C GLN A 26 25.83 -19.11 -0.17
N GLN A 27 25.27 -19.34 -1.36
CA GLN A 27 24.71 -18.23 -2.18
C GLN A 27 23.46 -17.62 -1.55
N GLN A 28 22.61 -18.41 -0.88
CA GLN A 28 21.43 -17.89 -0.16
C GLN A 28 21.80 -17.04 1.05
N ALA A 29 22.86 -17.40 1.79
CA ALA A 29 23.34 -16.61 2.92
C ALA A 29 23.95 -15.25 2.49
N THR A 30 24.58 -15.16 1.33
CA THR A 30 25.11 -13.89 0.80
C THR A 30 23.99 -12.94 0.35
N ILE A 31 22.86 -13.46 -0.16
CA ILE A 31 21.73 -12.62 -0.57
C ILE A 31 20.91 -12.12 0.64
N LEU A 32 20.71 -12.94 1.67
CA LEU A 32 19.99 -12.52 2.89
C LEU A 32 20.68 -11.36 3.61
N ASN A 33 22.01 -11.42 3.74
CA ASN A 33 22.79 -10.36 4.41
C ASN A 33 22.81 -9.03 3.63
N ALA A 34 22.60 -9.05 2.31
CA ALA A 34 22.56 -7.83 1.48
C ALA A 34 21.19 -7.11 1.54
N THR A 35 20.12 -7.82 1.91
CA THR A 35 18.75 -7.28 1.97
C THR A 35 18.32 -6.78 3.34
N GLU A 36 18.88 -7.32 4.44
CA GLU A 36 18.58 -6.83 5.80
C GLU A 36 19.01 -5.37 6.02
N GLY A 37 20.02 -4.89 5.30
CA GLY A 37 20.51 -3.51 5.43
C GLY A 37 19.64 -2.43 4.78
N LYS A 38 18.66 -2.77 3.93
CA LYS A 38 17.90 -1.78 3.13
C LYS A 38 16.45 -1.57 3.55
N TYR A 39 15.84 -2.48 4.30
CA TYR A 39 14.40 -2.43 4.64
C TYR A 39 14.10 -2.33 6.15
N ALA A 40 15.11 -2.23 7.01
CA ALA A 40 14.93 -2.28 8.48
C ALA A 40 14.56 -0.95 9.17
N ASN A 41 14.52 0.21 8.48
CA ASN A 41 14.57 1.52 9.18
C ASN A 41 13.37 2.47 9.00
N ASN A 42 12.21 2.02 8.50
CA ASN A 42 11.06 2.93 8.32
C ASN A 42 9.87 2.57 9.23
N LYS A 43 10.12 2.44 10.53
CA LYS A 43 9.06 2.49 11.54
C LYS A 43 8.98 3.93 12.09
N PRO A 44 7.92 4.71 11.83
CA PRO A 44 7.81 6.05 12.39
C PRO A 44 7.63 5.97 13.91
N GLN A 45 8.66 6.37 14.66
CA GLN A 45 8.56 6.65 16.09
C GLN A 45 7.86 8.00 16.27
N PHE A 46 6.62 7.99 16.73
CA PHE A 46 5.96 9.19 17.25
C PHE A 46 6.54 9.51 18.64
N GLN A 47 7.44 10.49 18.70
CA GLN A 47 7.84 11.12 19.95
C GLN A 47 6.88 12.26 20.27
N ILE A 48 6.11 12.08 21.33
CA ILE A 48 5.19 13.07 21.89
C ILE A 48 6.06 14.16 22.54
N LEU A 49 5.96 15.40 22.05
CA LEU A 49 6.59 16.56 22.67
C LEU A 49 5.71 17.02 23.85
N GLU A 50 6.00 16.52 25.05
CA GLU A 50 5.56 17.15 26.30
C GLU A 50 6.51 18.29 26.64
N THR A 51 6.15 19.52 26.28
CA THR A 51 6.66 20.72 26.96
C THR A 51 5.58 21.80 27.02
N LEU A 52 4.56 21.59 27.85
CA LEU A 52 3.71 22.69 28.34
C LEU A 52 4.45 23.41 29.46
N GLN A 53 5.20 24.46 29.11
CA GLN A 53 5.64 25.47 30.06
C GLN A 53 4.78 26.74 29.90
N LYS A 54 3.95 26.96 30.90
CA LYS A 54 3.19 28.17 31.21
C LYS A 54 4.11 29.40 31.29
N PRO A 55 3.74 30.53 30.68
CA PRO A 55 4.20 31.84 31.15
C PRO A 55 3.10 32.59 31.91
N GLU A 56 3.58 33.33 32.89
CA GLU A 56 2.89 34.19 33.83
C GLU A 56 2.01 35.28 33.19
N SER A 57 1.00 35.69 33.95
CA SER A 57 0.08 36.80 33.70
C SER A 57 0.67 38.18 34.02
N LEU A 58 0.13 39.21 33.33
CA LEU A 58 -0.33 40.57 33.77
C LEU A 58 0.21 41.72 32.88
N PRO A 59 -0.45 42.91 32.79
CA PRO A 59 -1.88 43.24 32.86
C PRO A 59 -2.37 44.11 31.65
N LEU A 60 -3.69 44.40 31.63
CA LEU A 60 -4.43 45.20 30.65
C LEU A 60 -3.90 46.63 30.44
N GLY A 61 -3.79 47.03 29.16
CA GLY A 61 -3.72 48.41 28.70
C GLY A 61 -4.18 48.54 27.24
N GLN A 62 -5.22 49.33 26.99
CA GLN A 62 -5.65 49.86 25.69
C GLN A 62 -5.55 51.42 25.76
N PRO A 63 -5.63 52.22 24.68
CA PRO A 63 -6.01 51.92 23.28
C PRO A 63 -5.14 52.59 22.17
N SER A 64 -5.56 52.40 20.90
CA SER A 64 -5.32 53.20 19.67
C SER A 64 -3.92 53.12 19.02
N ILE A 65 -3.74 52.78 17.73
CA ILE A 65 -4.25 53.36 16.47
C ILE A 65 -4.08 52.32 15.33
N GLU A 66 -5.06 52.19 14.44
CA GLU A 66 -4.90 51.44 13.16
C GLU A 66 -4.27 52.29 12.05
N PRO A 67 -3.48 51.66 11.17
CA PRO A 67 -3.60 51.92 9.75
C PRO A 67 -3.86 50.63 8.96
N ASN A 68 -5.02 50.61 8.32
CA ASN A 68 -5.38 49.81 7.15
C ASN A 68 -4.18 49.60 6.20
N SER A 69 -3.76 48.35 6.05
CA SER A 69 -3.10 47.86 4.86
C SER A 69 -3.70 46.51 4.50
N ASN A 70 -4.77 46.55 3.70
CA ASN A 70 -5.14 45.42 2.85
C ASN A 70 -4.00 45.12 1.86
N SER A 71 -2.99 44.39 2.32
CA SER A 71 -2.26 43.48 1.46
C SER A 71 -2.87 42.11 1.70
N GLU A 72 -3.75 41.69 0.79
CA GLU A 72 -4.14 40.29 0.65
C GLU A 72 -2.84 39.50 0.41
N GLU A 73 -2.29 38.92 1.48
CA GLU A 73 -1.34 37.83 1.33
C GLU A 73 -2.12 36.72 0.62
N ILE A 74 -1.84 36.54 -0.67
CA ILE A 74 -2.37 35.41 -1.42
C ILE A 74 -1.72 34.18 -0.80
N ASP A 75 -2.47 33.54 0.09
CA ASP A 75 -2.15 32.24 0.68
C ASP A 75 -1.76 31.30 -0.44
N THR A 76 -0.46 31.10 -0.60
CA THR A 76 0.08 30.28 -1.68
C THR A 76 -0.31 28.80 -1.50
N GLU A 77 -0.80 28.43 -0.31
CA GLU A 77 -1.49 27.16 -0.03
C GLU A 77 -2.82 27.00 -0.78
N SER A 78 -3.53 28.09 -1.09
CA SER A 78 -4.80 28.08 -1.84
C SER A 78 -4.61 27.80 -3.34
N LEU A 79 -3.37 27.89 -3.82
CA LEU A 79 -3.00 27.54 -5.20
C LEU A 79 -2.59 26.06 -5.35
N ALA A 80 -2.49 25.31 -4.25
CA ALA A 80 -2.30 23.87 -4.31
C ALA A 80 -3.60 23.24 -4.82
N SER A 81 -3.55 22.79 -6.07
CA SER A 81 -4.67 22.15 -6.73
C SER A 81 -5.21 21.00 -5.86
N GLU A 82 -6.48 21.04 -5.44
CA GLU A 82 -7.08 20.11 -4.46
C GLU A 82 -7.36 18.74 -5.09
N GLN A 83 -6.31 17.94 -5.22
CA GLN A 83 -6.43 16.59 -5.74
C GLN A 83 -6.99 15.65 -4.68
N HIS A 84 -8.03 14.88 -5.02
CA HIS A 84 -8.61 13.90 -4.12
C HIS A 84 -9.19 12.69 -4.85
N LEU A 85 -9.33 11.59 -4.10
CA LEU A 85 -9.89 10.33 -4.58
C LEU A 85 -11.27 10.09 -3.99
N VAL A 86 -12.19 9.60 -4.82
CA VAL A 86 -13.48 9.06 -4.37
C VAL A 86 -13.61 7.62 -4.84
N ILE A 87 -13.74 6.69 -3.90
CA ILE A 87 -14.06 5.28 -4.16
C ILE A 87 -15.57 5.10 -3.98
N SER A 88 -16.26 4.59 -5.01
CA SER A 88 -17.63 4.10 -4.87
C SER A 88 -17.66 2.59 -4.97
N LEU A 89 -18.11 1.93 -3.91
CA LEU A 89 -18.09 0.47 -3.78
C LEU A 89 -19.12 -0.19 -4.71
N ASN A 90 -20.30 0.39 -4.84
CA ASN A 90 -21.42 -0.05 -5.67
C ASN A 90 -21.08 0.09 -7.15
N LYS A 91 -20.46 1.22 -7.53
CA LYS A 91 -20.01 1.44 -8.91
C LYS A 91 -18.75 0.66 -9.23
N ARG A 92 -18.00 0.21 -8.20
CA ARG A 92 -16.70 -0.48 -8.33
C ARG A 92 -15.71 0.36 -9.12
N ARG A 93 -15.61 1.63 -8.74
CA ARG A 93 -14.72 2.60 -9.38
C ARG A 93 -14.06 3.50 -8.35
N VAL A 94 -12.84 3.91 -8.67
CA VAL A 94 -12.20 5.09 -8.07
C VAL A 94 -12.24 6.23 -9.09
N TYR A 95 -12.45 7.44 -8.60
CA TYR A 95 -12.50 8.68 -9.35
C TYR A 95 -11.40 9.59 -8.82
N VAL A 96 -10.61 10.17 -9.73
CA VAL A 96 -9.57 11.15 -9.42
C VAL A 96 -10.08 12.52 -9.79
N TYR A 97 -10.18 13.39 -8.80
CA TYR A 97 -10.60 14.77 -8.99
C TYR A 97 -9.42 15.71 -8.83
N GLN A 98 -9.41 16.77 -9.64
CA GLN A 98 -8.54 17.92 -9.52
C GLN A 98 -9.41 19.17 -9.55
N ASP A 99 -9.37 20.00 -8.51
CA ASP A 99 -10.14 21.25 -8.42
C ASP A 99 -11.64 21.03 -8.70
N LYS A 100 -12.20 19.97 -8.09
CA LYS A 100 -13.59 19.50 -8.24
C LYS A 100 -13.96 18.99 -9.64
N LYS A 101 -13.03 18.96 -10.59
CA LYS A 101 -13.22 18.38 -11.93
C LYS A 101 -12.75 16.93 -11.94
N LEU A 102 -13.58 16.04 -12.45
CA LEU A 102 -13.21 14.65 -12.68
C LEU A 102 -12.14 14.58 -13.78
N GLN A 103 -10.95 14.06 -13.44
CA GLN A 103 -9.85 13.88 -14.39
C GLN A 103 -9.81 12.45 -14.91
N HIS A 104 -9.83 11.47 -14.01
CA HIS A 104 -9.70 10.06 -14.35
C HIS A 104 -10.67 9.20 -13.57
N SER A 105 -10.97 8.03 -14.11
CA SER A 105 -11.73 7.03 -13.37
C SER A 105 -11.29 5.63 -13.76
N TYR A 106 -11.07 4.79 -12.75
CA TYR A 106 -10.56 3.43 -12.93
C TYR A 106 -11.55 2.40 -12.35
N PRO A 107 -11.80 1.28 -13.04
CA PRO A 107 -12.54 0.17 -12.46
C PRO A 107 -11.70 -0.52 -11.39
N VAL A 108 -12.34 -0.98 -10.31
CA VAL A 108 -11.65 -1.62 -9.20
C VAL A 108 -12.37 -2.89 -8.74
N ALA A 109 -11.64 -3.81 -8.12
CA ALA A 109 -12.26 -4.82 -7.26
C ALA A 109 -12.24 -4.34 -5.80
N VAL A 110 -13.30 -4.65 -5.06
CA VAL A 110 -13.53 -4.17 -3.69
C VAL A 110 -13.70 -5.33 -2.73
N GLY A 111 -13.82 -5.01 -1.44
CA GLY A 111 -14.13 -5.96 -0.38
C GLY A 111 -15.37 -6.81 -0.68
N LYS A 112 -15.30 -8.12 -0.43
CA LYS A 112 -16.47 -9.00 -0.48
C LYS A 112 -17.34 -8.80 0.77
N ALA A 113 -18.55 -9.37 0.77
CA ALA A 113 -19.41 -9.35 1.95
C ALA A 113 -18.70 -9.97 3.18
N GLY A 114 -18.80 -9.31 4.33
CA GLY A 114 -18.08 -9.64 5.57
C GLY A 114 -16.61 -9.20 5.59
N TRP A 115 -16.14 -8.58 4.51
CA TRP A 115 -14.81 -7.99 4.36
C TRP A 115 -14.91 -6.67 3.60
N GLU A 116 -15.94 -5.89 3.91
CA GLU A 116 -16.23 -4.62 3.26
C GLU A 116 -15.04 -3.68 3.39
N THR A 117 -14.79 -2.91 2.34
CA THR A 117 -13.86 -1.78 2.44
C THR A 117 -14.45 -0.76 3.42
N PRO A 118 -13.71 -0.34 4.46
CA PRO A 118 -14.20 0.65 5.42
C PRO A 118 -14.63 1.95 4.72
N GLN A 119 -15.87 2.39 5.01
CA GLN A 119 -16.39 3.66 4.52
C GLN A 119 -15.92 4.82 5.40
N GLY A 120 -15.66 5.98 4.79
CA GLY A 120 -15.21 7.16 5.53
C GLY A 120 -14.35 8.09 4.70
N ASN A 121 -13.76 9.06 5.40
CA ASN A 121 -12.80 10.01 4.84
C ASN A 121 -11.43 9.72 5.44
N TYR A 122 -10.45 9.57 4.56
CA TYR A 122 -9.09 9.18 4.88
C TYR A 122 -8.10 10.03 4.09
N LYS A 123 -6.82 9.70 4.24
CA LYS A 123 -5.72 10.25 3.44
C LYS A 123 -4.80 9.10 3.06
N VAL A 124 -4.07 9.26 1.96
CA VAL A 124 -2.96 8.36 1.64
C VAL A 124 -1.92 8.46 2.76
N ILE A 125 -1.54 7.33 3.36
CA ILE A 125 -0.60 7.22 4.49
C ILE A 125 0.66 6.43 4.16
N ASP A 126 0.65 5.66 3.08
CA ASP A 126 1.78 4.83 2.65
C ASP A 126 1.77 4.68 1.13
N MET A 127 2.95 4.67 0.52
CA MET A 127 3.14 4.49 -0.91
C MET A 127 4.43 3.73 -1.17
N GLN A 128 4.33 2.61 -1.89
CA GLN A 128 5.49 1.78 -2.20
C GLN A 128 5.56 1.45 -3.69
N PRO A 129 6.68 1.78 -4.37
CA PRO A 129 6.97 1.24 -5.68
C PRO A 129 7.40 -0.21 -5.53
N GLU A 130 6.89 -1.10 -6.39
CA GLU A 130 7.31 -2.51 -6.43
C GLU A 130 7.27 -3.15 -5.03
N PRO A 131 6.08 -3.25 -4.41
CA PRO A 131 5.95 -3.69 -3.03
C PRO A 131 6.34 -5.16 -2.87
N VAL A 132 6.98 -5.48 -1.75
CA VAL A 132 7.13 -6.87 -1.29
C VAL A 132 5.80 -7.30 -0.68
N TRP A 133 5.35 -8.52 -1.00
CA TRP A 133 4.16 -9.08 -0.37
C TRP A 133 4.54 -10.16 0.64
N GLU A 134 3.94 -10.09 1.82
CA GLU A 134 4.05 -11.12 2.85
C GLU A 134 2.69 -11.79 3.05
N HIS A 135 2.67 -13.12 3.02
CA HIS A 135 1.46 -13.90 3.22
C HIS A 135 1.00 -13.80 4.68
N PRO A 136 -0.22 -13.29 4.96
CA PRO A 136 -0.62 -12.89 6.31
C PRO A 136 -0.72 -14.04 7.33
N TRP A 137 -0.78 -15.31 6.88
CA TRP A 137 -0.84 -16.48 7.77
C TRP A 137 0.43 -17.34 7.80
N THR A 138 1.28 -17.25 6.77
CA THR A 138 2.44 -18.16 6.64
C THR A 138 3.76 -17.42 6.73
N GLY A 139 3.75 -16.08 6.61
CA GLY A 139 4.97 -15.27 6.52
C GLY A 139 5.75 -15.47 5.23
N GLU A 140 5.18 -16.18 4.24
CA GLU A 140 5.83 -16.35 2.95
C GLU A 140 6.03 -14.99 2.27
N ILE A 141 7.27 -14.70 1.87
CA ILE A 141 7.64 -13.46 1.21
C ILE A 141 7.70 -13.66 -0.29
N ILE A 142 6.91 -12.88 -1.03
CA ILE A 142 6.96 -12.79 -2.49
C ILE A 142 7.56 -11.44 -2.87
N LEU A 143 8.72 -11.50 -3.53
CA LEU A 143 9.40 -10.33 -4.07
C LEU A 143 8.62 -9.68 -5.23
N PRO A 144 8.97 -8.44 -5.63
CA PRO A 144 8.32 -7.79 -6.76
C PRO A 144 8.43 -8.61 -8.04
N GLY A 145 7.35 -8.65 -8.82
CA GLY A 145 7.30 -9.37 -10.09
C GLY A 145 5.88 -9.70 -10.55
N PRO A 146 5.73 -10.39 -11.70
CA PRO A 146 4.44 -10.63 -12.35
C PRO A 146 3.41 -11.38 -11.50
N ASN A 147 3.86 -12.18 -10.52
CA ASN A 147 3.00 -13.00 -9.67
C ASN A 147 2.75 -12.39 -8.28
N ASN A 148 3.33 -11.22 -7.97
CA ASN A 148 3.19 -10.59 -6.67
C ASN A 148 1.72 -10.17 -6.45
N PRO A 149 1.04 -10.61 -5.37
CA PRO A 149 -0.37 -10.28 -5.12
C PRO A 149 -0.70 -8.78 -5.00
N LEU A 150 0.27 -7.94 -4.64
CA LEU A 150 0.16 -6.47 -4.59
C LEU A 150 0.42 -5.81 -5.95
N GLY A 151 0.90 -6.57 -6.93
CA GLY A 151 1.19 -6.10 -8.27
C GLY A 151 2.27 -5.01 -8.28
N ALA A 152 2.11 -4.04 -9.18
CA ALA A 152 3.16 -3.07 -9.47
C ALA A 152 3.36 -1.99 -8.39
N ARG A 153 2.31 -1.61 -7.65
CA ARG A 153 2.31 -0.45 -6.74
C ARG A 153 1.37 -0.67 -5.57
N TRP A 154 1.70 -0.05 -4.45
CA TRP A 154 0.88 -0.01 -3.23
C TRP A 154 0.61 1.45 -2.82
N ILE A 155 -0.63 1.74 -2.42
CA ILE A 155 -1.06 3.03 -1.88
C ILE A 155 -1.99 2.76 -0.67
N GLY A 156 -1.45 2.81 0.54
CA GLY A 156 -2.20 2.63 1.78
C GLY A 156 -2.98 3.89 2.16
N PHE A 157 -4.23 3.74 2.63
CA PHE A 157 -5.04 4.87 3.10
C PHE A 157 -5.80 4.61 4.41
N TRP A 158 -5.85 3.36 4.88
CA TRP A 158 -6.56 3.02 6.11
C TRP A 158 -5.84 1.94 6.91
N THR A 159 -5.93 2.01 8.24
CA THR A 159 -5.45 0.98 9.15
C THR A 159 -6.22 1.01 10.47
N ASP A 160 -6.34 -0.14 11.13
CA ASP A 160 -6.78 -0.30 12.53
C ASP A 160 -5.60 -0.56 13.49
N GLY A 161 -4.36 -0.38 13.02
CA GLY A 161 -3.12 -0.68 13.74
C GLY A 161 -2.62 -2.11 13.54
N VAL A 162 -3.45 -3.02 13.01
CA VAL A 162 -3.10 -4.41 12.71
C VAL A 162 -3.14 -4.68 11.21
N ASN A 163 -4.23 -4.26 10.57
CA ASN A 163 -4.51 -4.43 9.16
C ASN A 163 -4.26 -3.12 8.41
N LEU A 164 -3.77 -3.23 7.18
CA LEU A 164 -3.65 -2.09 6.27
C LEU A 164 -4.56 -2.33 5.05
N ILE A 165 -5.31 -1.30 4.69
CA ILE A 165 -6.15 -1.27 3.49
C ILE A 165 -5.63 -0.18 2.56
N GLY A 166 -5.54 -0.54 1.28
CA GLY A 166 -4.97 0.32 0.26
C GLY A 166 -5.41 -0.05 -1.15
N PHE A 167 -5.00 0.78 -2.09
CA PHE A 167 -5.02 0.47 -3.51
C PHE A 167 -3.78 -0.34 -3.87
N HIS A 168 -3.95 -1.37 -4.69
CA HIS A 168 -2.82 -2.13 -5.21
C HIS A 168 -3.10 -2.74 -6.58
N GLY A 169 -2.04 -3.07 -7.32
CA GLY A 169 -2.14 -3.82 -8.57
C GLY A 169 -2.51 -5.28 -8.31
N THR A 170 -2.75 -6.08 -9.35
CA THR A 170 -2.96 -7.52 -9.13
C THR A 170 -2.59 -8.33 -10.36
N PRO A 171 -2.04 -9.56 -10.21
CA PRO A 171 -1.86 -10.48 -11.33
C PRO A 171 -3.21 -10.97 -11.89
N ASN A 172 -4.27 -10.90 -11.08
CA ASN A 172 -5.60 -11.41 -11.42
C ASN A 172 -6.52 -10.30 -11.96
N GLU A 173 -6.08 -9.57 -13.00
CA GLU A 173 -6.79 -8.39 -13.51
C GLU A 173 -8.23 -8.68 -13.97
N LYS A 174 -8.51 -9.92 -14.39
CA LYS A 174 -9.87 -10.41 -14.72
C LYS A 174 -10.88 -10.31 -13.56
N LEU A 175 -10.41 -10.11 -12.33
CA LEU A 175 -11.27 -9.94 -11.16
C LEU A 175 -11.65 -8.48 -10.90
N VAL A 176 -11.03 -7.52 -11.58
CA VAL A 176 -11.38 -6.09 -11.49
C VAL A 176 -12.85 -5.90 -11.88
N GLY A 177 -13.58 -5.08 -11.11
CA GLY A 177 -15.02 -4.92 -11.25
C GLY A 177 -15.84 -5.93 -10.44
N ARG A 178 -15.23 -6.66 -9.49
CA ARG A 178 -15.90 -7.62 -8.59
C ARG A 178 -15.68 -7.31 -7.10
N ALA A 179 -16.60 -7.74 -6.24
CA ALA A 179 -16.43 -7.73 -4.79
C ALA A 179 -15.79 -9.06 -4.35
N VAL A 180 -14.46 -9.09 -4.20
CA VAL A 180 -13.68 -10.34 -4.02
C VAL A 180 -12.49 -10.20 -3.08
N SER A 181 -12.11 -8.98 -2.69
CA SER A 181 -10.95 -8.75 -1.83
C SER A 181 -11.32 -8.91 -0.35
N HIS A 182 -10.30 -8.89 0.50
CA HIS A 182 -10.44 -8.79 1.96
C HIS A 182 -10.37 -7.32 2.43
N GLY A 183 -11.08 -6.42 1.72
CA GLY A 183 -11.16 -5.00 2.02
C GLY A 183 -10.33 -4.08 1.10
N CYS A 184 -9.17 -4.54 0.59
CA CYS A 184 -8.33 -3.74 -0.31
C CYS A 184 -8.98 -3.43 -1.66
N ILE A 185 -8.53 -2.33 -2.28
CA ILE A 185 -8.96 -1.90 -3.60
C ILE A 185 -7.98 -2.45 -4.66
N ARG A 186 -8.39 -3.46 -5.42
CA ARG A 186 -7.51 -4.05 -6.45
C ARG A 186 -7.74 -3.40 -7.80
N MET A 187 -6.65 -3.07 -8.47
CA MET A 187 -6.62 -2.39 -9.76
C MET A 187 -5.81 -3.20 -10.77
N ARG A 188 -6.03 -2.95 -12.06
CA ARG A 188 -5.09 -3.43 -13.10
C ARG A 188 -3.74 -2.77 -12.88
N ASN A 189 -2.65 -3.43 -13.26
CA ASN A 189 -1.31 -2.91 -13.02
C ASN A 189 -1.07 -1.58 -13.76
N GLN A 190 -1.59 -1.44 -14.98
CA GLN A 190 -1.50 -0.16 -15.69
C GLN A 190 -2.25 0.97 -14.94
N ASP A 191 -3.40 0.65 -14.34
CA ASP A 191 -4.29 1.64 -13.73
C ASP A 191 -3.71 2.10 -12.38
N ILE A 192 -3.14 1.18 -11.58
CA ILE A 192 -2.45 1.56 -10.33
C ILE A 192 -1.17 2.34 -10.61
N LEU A 193 -0.43 2.04 -11.69
CA LEU A 193 0.74 2.83 -12.09
C LEU A 193 0.34 4.28 -12.39
N ALA A 194 -0.75 4.47 -13.13
CA ALA A 194 -1.29 5.78 -13.45
C ALA A 194 -1.79 6.52 -12.19
N LEU A 195 -2.53 5.83 -11.30
CA LEU A 195 -3.00 6.42 -10.04
C LEU A 195 -1.83 6.80 -9.12
N TYR A 196 -0.82 5.94 -9.01
CA TYR A 196 0.36 6.17 -8.17
C TYR A 196 1.14 7.41 -8.60
N ALA A 197 1.25 7.66 -9.91
CA ALA A 197 1.89 8.87 -10.44
C ALA A 197 1.06 10.15 -10.22
N GLN A 198 -0.22 10.01 -9.88
CA GLN A 198 -1.12 11.13 -9.67
C GLN A 198 -1.21 11.53 -8.20
N VAL A 199 -0.99 10.65 -7.23
CA VAL A 199 -1.25 10.96 -5.82
C VAL A 199 0.03 11.06 -5.00
N ASN A 200 -0.08 11.69 -3.82
CA ASN A 200 1.00 11.80 -2.85
C ASN A 200 0.51 11.36 -1.47
N ILE A 201 1.44 11.15 -0.53
CA ILE A 201 1.11 11.05 0.89
C ILE A 201 0.28 12.29 1.28
N GLY A 202 -0.82 12.08 1.98
CA GLY A 202 -1.76 13.13 2.39
C GLY A 202 -2.91 13.37 1.41
N THR A 203 -2.87 12.85 0.17
CA THR A 203 -4.00 12.97 -0.78
C THR A 203 -5.28 12.43 -0.14
N PRO A 204 -6.37 13.23 -0.06
CA PRO A 204 -7.63 12.79 0.51
C PRO A 204 -8.25 11.61 -0.25
N VAL A 205 -8.83 10.67 0.50
CA VAL A 205 -9.52 9.49 -0.02
C VAL A 205 -10.87 9.38 0.68
N THR A 206 -11.96 9.47 -0.09
CA THR A 206 -13.31 9.26 0.43
C THR A 206 -13.87 7.94 -0.10
N VAL A 207 -14.34 7.08 0.80
CA VAL A 207 -15.00 5.82 0.47
C VAL A 207 -16.49 5.97 0.71
N VAL A 208 -17.28 5.89 -0.36
CA VAL A 208 -18.74 5.96 -0.34
C VAL A 208 -19.34 4.64 -0.80
N PRO A 209 -20.63 4.39 -0.47
CA PRO A 209 -21.37 3.25 -0.98
C PRO A 209 -21.22 3.03 -2.47
#